data_AF-A0A2L2Y0K7-F1
#
_entry.id   AF-A0A2L2Y0K7-F1
#
_cell.length_a   1.000
_cell.length_b   1.000
_cell.length_c   1.000
_cell.angle_alpha   90.00
_cell.angle_beta   90.00
_cell.angle_gamma   90.00
#
_symmetry.space_group_name_H-M   'P 1'
#
loop_
_entity.id
_entity.type
_entity.pdbx_description
1 polymer ?
#
loop_
_entity_poly.entity_id
_entity_poly.type
_entity_poly.pdbx_seq_one_letter_code
_entity_poly.pdbx_strand_id
1 'polypeptide(L)'
;SFFHLLVCHNEKFGTQIQKHVKELVAHEMSPTLYPILFDQIKAIVEKFFDLQGQVIVTEPNTQFIEHIFILKSVLENKVDHTAEHLGVSNIGGMMLAIVRYVRHLDTTVHAIQIKTKLCQLVEAMMIMLDDLAFGQEMKFRNKLVEYLTDWVMGNSHQLAPPNSGDVTTLTRDLDQACMQAVAALLRGLPLQPEESDRGDLMEAKSILEA
;
A
#
# COMPACT_ATOMS: atom_id res chain seq x y z
N SER A 1 -24.13 0.57 -4.14
CA SER A 1 -23.03 1.34 -4.75
C SER A 1 -22.13 0.40 -5.55
N PHE A 2 -21.44 0.90 -6.58
CA PHE A 2 -20.54 0.14 -7.47
C PHE A 2 -19.59 -0.81 -6.73
N PHE A 3 -19.04 -0.37 -5.60
CA PHE A 3 -18.13 -1.16 -4.75
C PHE A 3 -18.75 -2.39 -4.08
N HIS A 4 -20.08 -2.43 -3.86
CA HIS A 4 -20.73 -3.65 -3.38
C HIS A 4 -20.69 -4.77 -4.44
N LEU A 5 -20.54 -4.44 -5.72
CA LEU A 5 -20.40 -5.43 -6.77
C LEU A 5 -19.00 -6.06 -6.78
N LEU A 6 -17.97 -5.33 -6.32
CA LEU A 6 -16.64 -5.90 -6.11
C LEU A 6 -16.64 -6.97 -5.03
N VAL A 7 -17.56 -6.96 -4.09
CA VAL A 7 -17.69 -7.98 -3.03
C VAL A 7 -19.01 -8.74 -3.13
N CYS A 8 -19.54 -8.93 -4.34
CA CYS A 8 -20.81 -9.63 -4.53
C CYS A 8 -20.67 -11.14 -4.28
N HIS A 9 -21.31 -11.68 -3.24
CA HIS A 9 -21.31 -13.11 -2.90
C HIS A 9 -22.48 -13.91 -3.51
N ASN A 10 -23.10 -13.43 -4.59
CA ASN A 10 -24.17 -14.20 -5.23
C ASN A 10 -23.63 -15.55 -5.76
N GLU A 11 -24.18 -16.68 -5.31
CA GLU A 11 -23.63 -18.01 -5.64
C GLU A 11 -23.60 -18.33 -7.15
N LYS A 12 -24.53 -17.75 -7.93
CA LYS A 12 -24.63 -18.02 -9.36
C LYS A 12 -23.79 -17.07 -10.21
N PHE A 13 -23.73 -15.80 -9.82
CA PHE A 13 -23.19 -14.74 -10.66
C PHE A 13 -22.09 -13.91 -10.00
N GLY A 14 -21.84 -14.08 -8.69
CA GLY A 14 -20.97 -13.22 -7.89
C GLY A 14 -19.56 -13.12 -8.45
N THR A 15 -18.94 -14.27 -8.77
CA THR A 15 -17.59 -14.30 -9.36
C THR A 15 -17.54 -13.63 -10.73
N GLN A 16 -18.56 -13.83 -11.57
CA GLN A 16 -18.66 -13.21 -12.88
C GLN A 16 -18.85 -11.69 -12.78
N ILE A 17 -19.70 -11.25 -11.84
CA ILE A 17 -19.92 -9.83 -11.54
C ILE A 17 -18.62 -9.18 -11.07
N GLN A 18 -17.95 -9.79 -10.08
CA GLN A 18 -16.68 -9.26 -9.56
C GLN A 18 -15.62 -9.17 -10.65
N LYS A 19 -15.53 -10.16 -11.54
CA LYS A 19 -14.61 -10.17 -12.67
C LYS A 19 -14.91 -9.01 -13.64
N HIS A 20 -16.16 -8.86 -14.09
CA HIS A 20 -16.53 -7.78 -15.01
C HIS A 20 -16.30 -6.40 -14.41
N VAL A 21 -16.61 -6.23 -13.12
CA VAL A 21 -16.36 -4.95 -12.43
C VAL A 21 -14.87 -4.65 -12.38
N LYS A 22 -14.01 -5.64 -12.10
CA LYS A 22 -12.54 -5.47 -12.12
C LYS A 22 -12.04 -5.12 -13.53
N GLU A 23 -12.52 -5.80 -14.57
CA GLU A 23 -12.14 -5.53 -15.97
C GLU A 23 -12.56 -4.11 -16.40
N LEU A 24 -13.77 -3.69 -16.04
CA LEU A 24 -14.26 -2.33 -16.31
C LEU A 24 -13.38 -1.28 -15.61
N VAL A 25 -13.07 -1.47 -14.32
CA VAL A 25 -12.17 -0.55 -13.58
C VAL A 25 -10.78 -0.49 -14.20
N ALA A 26 -10.21 -1.64 -14.56
CA ALA A 26 -8.84 -1.70 -15.07
C ALA A 26 -8.67 -1.11 -16.47
N HIS A 27 -9.68 -1.24 -17.33
CA HIS A 27 -9.50 -1.00 -18.77
C HIS A 27 -10.50 -0.02 -19.40
N GLU A 28 -11.70 0.15 -18.83
CA GLU A 28 -12.79 0.91 -19.46
C GLU A 28 -13.19 2.18 -18.68
N MET A 29 -12.74 2.31 -17.43
CA MET A 29 -13.09 3.45 -16.59
C MET A 29 -12.41 4.73 -17.06
N SER A 30 -13.21 5.78 -17.30
CA SER A 30 -12.72 7.12 -17.62
C SER A 30 -11.83 7.68 -16.49
N PRO A 31 -10.66 8.27 -16.81
CA PRO A 31 -9.78 8.88 -15.81
C PRO A 31 -10.44 9.95 -14.92
N THR A 32 -11.47 10.63 -15.43
CA THR A 32 -12.26 11.60 -14.66
C THR A 32 -12.93 11.01 -13.41
N LEU A 33 -13.12 9.68 -13.37
CA LEU A 33 -13.73 8.96 -12.25
C LEU A 33 -12.71 8.47 -11.21
N TYR A 34 -11.40 8.53 -11.50
CA TYR A 34 -10.37 8.04 -10.57
C TYR A 34 -10.37 8.74 -9.22
N PRO A 35 -10.54 10.09 -9.13
CA PRO A 35 -10.66 10.75 -7.83
C PRO A 35 -11.83 10.22 -7.00
N ILE A 36 -13.00 10.06 -7.64
CA ILE A 36 -14.20 9.52 -6.99
C ILE A 36 -13.96 8.07 -6.55
N LEU A 37 -13.31 7.26 -7.38
CA LEU A 37 -12.97 5.88 -7.06
C LEU A 37 -12.10 5.81 -5.80
N PHE A 38 -11.02 6.60 -5.74
CA PHE A 38 -10.09 6.59 -4.60
C PHE A 38 -10.75 7.09 -3.31
N ASP A 39 -11.55 8.16 -3.39
CA ASP A 39 -12.28 8.67 -2.23
C ASP A 39 -13.29 7.65 -1.68
N GLN A 40 -14.00 6.94 -2.56
CA GLN A 40 -14.94 5.90 -2.15
C GLN A 40 -14.23 4.68 -1.55
N ILE A 41 -13.09 4.26 -2.10
CA ILE A 41 -12.27 3.19 -1.50
C ILE A 41 -11.82 3.60 -0.11
N LYS A 42 -11.27 4.81 0.03
CA LYS A 42 -10.85 5.35 1.33
C LYS A 42 -11.99 5.34 2.34
N ALA A 43 -13.16 5.88 1.96
CA ALA A 43 -14.34 5.93 2.82
C ALA A 43 -14.86 4.54 3.25
N ILE A 44 -14.64 3.50 2.44
CA ILE A 44 -14.97 2.12 2.80
C ILE A 44 -13.92 1.56 3.76
N VAL A 45 -12.62 1.68 3.43
CA VAL A 45 -11.53 1.13 4.25
C VAL A 45 -11.48 1.80 5.62
N GLU A 46 -11.84 3.08 5.73
CA GLU A 46 -11.96 3.78 7.02
C GLU A 46 -12.99 3.14 7.96
N LYS A 47 -13.99 2.41 7.45
CA LYS A 47 -14.96 1.66 8.25
C LYS A 47 -14.40 0.33 8.78
N PHE A 48 -13.20 -0.06 8.36
CA PHE A 48 -12.51 -1.23 8.90
C PHE A 48 -11.82 -0.92 10.23
N PHE A 49 -11.99 0.29 10.75
CA PHE A 49 -11.47 0.72 12.03
C PHE A 49 -12.62 1.10 12.95
N ASP A 50 -12.52 0.75 14.23
CA ASP A 50 -13.51 1.17 15.22
C ASP A 50 -13.33 2.65 15.61
N LEU A 51 -14.19 3.13 16.53
CA LEU A 51 -14.15 4.51 17.03
C LEU A 51 -12.85 4.84 17.79
N GLN A 52 -12.11 3.82 18.25
CA GLN A 52 -10.81 3.93 18.91
C GLN A 52 -9.65 3.80 17.92
N GLY A 53 -9.94 3.59 16.64
CA GLY A 53 -8.95 3.42 15.58
C GLY A 53 -8.31 2.02 15.54
N GLN A 54 -8.84 1.05 16.28
CA GLN A 54 -8.41 -0.36 16.22
C GLN A 54 -8.94 -1.04 14.96
N VAL A 55 -8.17 -1.98 14.43
CA VAL A 55 -8.51 -2.65 13.17
C VAL A 55 -9.53 -3.76 13.40
N ILE A 56 -10.59 -3.74 12.61
CA ILE A 56 -11.65 -4.76 12.57
C ILE A 56 -11.35 -5.71 11.42
N VAL A 57 -10.56 -6.75 11.70
CA VAL A 57 -10.23 -7.78 10.71
C VAL A 57 -11.40 -8.74 10.54
N THR A 58 -12.00 -8.75 9.35
CA THR A 58 -13.07 -9.70 8.99
C THR A 58 -12.85 -10.17 7.57
N GLU A 59 -13.36 -11.35 7.23
CA GLU A 59 -13.24 -11.90 5.87
C GLU A 59 -13.78 -10.95 4.78
N PRO A 60 -14.96 -10.29 4.93
CA PRO A 60 -15.43 -9.31 3.96
C PRO A 60 -14.50 -8.10 3.79
N ASN A 61 -13.92 -7.61 4.88
CA ASN A 61 -12.98 -6.48 4.83
C ASN A 61 -11.70 -6.90 4.10
N THR A 62 -11.17 -8.09 4.38
CA THR A 62 -9.98 -8.63 3.71
C THR A 62 -10.22 -8.85 2.22
N GLN A 63 -11.36 -9.44 1.85
CA GLN A 63 -11.74 -9.62 0.44
C GLN A 63 -11.87 -8.28 -0.29
N PHE A 64 -12.40 -7.24 0.37
CA PHE A 64 -12.45 -5.91 -0.21
C PHE A 64 -11.02 -5.38 -0.49
N ILE A 65 -10.09 -5.53 0.45
CA ILE A 65 -8.68 -5.14 0.28
C ILE A 65 -8.04 -5.88 -0.90
N GLU A 66 -8.31 -7.17 -1.07
CA GLU A 66 -7.80 -7.91 -2.22
C GLU A 66 -8.31 -7.38 -3.55
N HIS A 67 -9.57 -6.96 -3.59
CA HIS A 67 -10.22 -6.52 -4.82
C HIS A 67 -9.76 -5.14 -5.26
N ILE A 68 -9.38 -4.27 -4.33
CA ILE A 68 -8.83 -2.95 -4.68
C ILE A 68 -7.40 -3.03 -5.23
N PHE A 69 -6.71 -4.18 -5.21
CA PHE A 69 -5.42 -4.29 -5.91
C PHE A 69 -5.55 -4.14 -7.43
N ILE A 70 -6.77 -4.15 -7.98
CA ILE A 70 -7.06 -3.70 -9.34
C ILE A 70 -6.59 -2.26 -9.62
N LEU A 71 -6.43 -1.44 -8.57
CA LEU A 71 -5.88 -0.10 -8.66
C LEU A 71 -4.46 -0.07 -9.23
N LYS A 72 -3.70 -1.18 -9.12
CA LYS A 72 -2.39 -1.27 -9.77
C LYS A 72 -2.54 -1.11 -11.28
N SER A 73 -3.52 -1.78 -11.88
CA SER A 73 -3.82 -1.64 -13.31
C SER A 73 -4.25 -0.21 -13.64
N VAL A 74 -5.05 0.44 -12.79
CA VAL A 74 -5.43 1.86 -12.98
C VAL A 74 -4.20 2.78 -13.02
N LEU A 75 -3.22 2.56 -12.14
CA LEU A 75 -1.99 3.36 -12.11
C LEU A 75 -1.05 3.07 -13.29
N GLU A 76 -1.03 1.84 -13.78
CA GLU A 76 -0.19 1.43 -14.91
C GLU A 76 -0.78 1.77 -16.28
N ASN A 77 -2.10 1.99 -16.36
CA ASN A 77 -2.79 2.25 -17.61
C ASN A 77 -2.63 3.74 -18.01
N LYS A 78 -1.53 4.04 -18.70
CA LYS A 78 -1.20 5.40 -19.18
C LYS A 78 -2.03 5.76 -20.42
N VAL A 79 -3.27 6.18 -20.22
CA VAL A 79 -4.11 6.80 -21.26
C VAL A 79 -3.87 8.31 -21.27
N ASP A 80 -4.06 8.98 -22.42
CA ASP A 80 -3.99 10.44 -22.53
C ASP A 80 -4.85 11.12 -21.42
N HIS A 81 -4.32 12.17 -20.80
CA HIS A 81 -4.91 12.94 -19.69
C HIS A 81 -5.08 12.21 -18.34
N THR A 82 -4.55 10.99 -18.17
CA THR A 82 -4.63 10.27 -16.89
C THR A 82 -3.96 11.02 -15.73
N ALA A 83 -2.80 11.63 -15.99
CA ALA A 83 -2.03 12.39 -15.00
C ALA A 83 -2.79 13.59 -14.43
N GLU A 84 -3.54 14.31 -15.27
CA GLU A 84 -4.30 15.50 -14.85
C GLU A 84 -5.36 15.17 -13.80
N HIS A 85 -6.00 14.00 -13.90
CA HIS A 85 -7.03 13.57 -12.98
C HIS A 85 -6.47 12.90 -11.72
N LEU A 86 -5.37 12.16 -11.84
CA LEU A 86 -4.68 11.57 -10.70
C LEU A 86 -4.15 12.63 -9.72
N GLY A 87 -3.70 13.78 -10.25
CA GLY A 87 -3.24 14.93 -9.46
C GLY A 87 -4.32 15.63 -8.63
N VAL A 88 -5.60 15.27 -8.74
CA VAL A 88 -6.68 15.86 -7.92
C VAL A 88 -6.94 15.06 -6.63
N SER A 89 -6.57 13.78 -6.63
CA SER A 89 -6.97 12.85 -5.57
C SER A 89 -5.90 12.64 -4.50
N ASN A 90 -6.29 12.62 -3.23
CA ASN A 90 -5.39 12.27 -2.12
C ASN A 90 -5.23 10.75 -1.97
N ILE A 91 -4.48 10.14 -2.88
CA ILE A 91 -4.20 8.70 -2.87
C ILE A 91 -3.45 8.26 -1.60
N GLY A 92 -2.65 9.16 -0.99
CA GLY A 92 -1.84 8.85 0.18
C GLY A 92 -2.67 8.45 1.39
N GLY A 93 -3.77 9.15 1.67
CA GLY A 93 -4.67 8.81 2.76
C GLY A 93 -5.32 7.44 2.60
N MET A 94 -5.72 7.09 1.38
CA MET A 94 -6.25 5.78 1.04
C MET A 94 -5.21 4.68 1.27
N MET A 95 -4.00 4.86 0.75
CA MET A 95 -2.90 3.89 0.90
C MET A 95 -2.49 3.68 2.36
N LEU A 96 -2.49 4.74 3.18
CA LEU A 96 -2.26 4.61 4.63
C LEU A 96 -3.36 3.80 5.34
N ALA A 97 -4.61 3.94 4.95
CA ALA A 97 -5.69 3.13 5.51
C ALA A 97 -5.52 1.64 5.13
N ILE A 98 -5.17 1.37 3.87
CA ILE A 98 -4.94 0.02 3.36
C ILE A 98 -3.77 -0.67 4.06
N VAL A 99 -2.60 -0.03 4.13
CA VAL A 99 -1.42 -0.62 4.79
C VAL A 99 -1.65 -0.85 6.29
N ARG A 100 -2.38 0.05 6.96
CA ARG A 100 -2.75 -0.12 8.38
C ARG A 100 -3.62 -1.34 8.58
N TYR A 101 -4.58 -1.59 7.68
CA TYR A 101 -5.38 -2.81 7.73
C TYR A 101 -4.52 -4.06 7.51
N VAL A 102 -3.74 -4.09 6.41
CA VAL A 102 -2.91 -5.25 6.02
C VAL A 102 -1.85 -5.60 7.07
N ARG A 103 -1.33 -4.61 7.80
CA ARG A 103 -0.41 -4.83 8.93
C ARG A 103 -0.99 -5.74 10.02
N HIS A 104 -2.30 -5.75 10.20
CA HIS A 104 -2.97 -6.54 11.24
C HIS A 104 -3.42 -7.92 10.77
N LEU A 105 -3.12 -8.29 9.52
CA LEU A 105 -3.36 -9.66 9.04
C LEU A 105 -2.31 -10.61 9.62
N ASP A 106 -2.78 -11.75 10.12
CA ASP A 106 -1.95 -12.84 10.63
C ASP A 106 -0.97 -13.37 9.57
N THR A 107 0.09 -14.04 10.00
CA THR A 107 1.11 -14.63 9.10
C THR A 107 0.62 -15.93 8.45
N THR A 108 -0.43 -15.83 7.63
CA THR A 108 -0.95 -16.92 6.78
C THR A 108 -0.41 -16.80 5.36
N VAL A 109 -0.41 -17.90 4.59
CA VAL A 109 -0.08 -17.90 3.15
C VAL A 109 -0.88 -16.84 2.38
N HIS A 110 -2.17 -16.73 2.70
CA HIS A 110 -3.06 -15.76 2.07
C HIS A 110 -2.68 -14.31 2.42
N ALA A 111 -2.36 -14.03 3.68
CA ALA A 111 -1.88 -12.72 4.09
C ALA A 111 -0.52 -12.34 3.49
N ILE A 112 0.39 -13.32 3.30
CA ILE A 112 1.66 -13.10 2.58
C ILE A 112 1.37 -12.62 1.16
N GLN A 113 0.45 -13.28 0.44
CA GLN A 113 0.06 -12.86 -0.91
C GLN A 113 -0.56 -11.46 -0.95
N ILE A 114 -1.38 -11.11 0.04
CA ILE A 114 -1.96 -9.75 0.17
C ILE A 114 -0.85 -8.72 0.39
N LYS A 115 0.10 -8.99 1.29
CA LYS A 115 1.25 -8.12 1.55
C LYS A 115 2.10 -7.94 0.29
N THR A 116 2.35 -9.01 -0.48
CA THR A 116 3.09 -8.93 -1.76
C THR A 116 2.38 -8.03 -2.76
N LYS A 117 1.07 -8.19 -2.96
CA LYS A 117 0.28 -7.33 -3.87
C LYS A 117 0.26 -5.87 -3.42
N LEU A 118 0.22 -5.63 -2.11
CA LEU A 118 0.31 -4.27 -1.56
C LEU A 118 1.67 -3.64 -1.86
N CYS A 119 2.77 -4.37 -1.70
CA CYS A 119 4.10 -3.88 -2.08
C CYS A 119 4.16 -3.51 -3.57
N GLN A 120 3.64 -4.36 -4.45
CA GLN A 120 3.58 -4.10 -5.89
C GLN A 120 2.73 -2.87 -6.24
N LEU A 121 1.62 -2.66 -5.54
CA LEU A 121 0.79 -1.46 -5.70
C LEU A 121 1.52 -0.19 -5.24
N VAL A 122 2.23 -0.26 -4.12
CA VAL A 122 3.04 0.86 -3.60
C VAL A 122 4.16 1.21 -4.58
N GLU A 123 4.85 0.22 -5.15
CA GLU A 123 5.87 0.45 -6.18
C GLU A 123 5.28 1.15 -7.41
N ALA A 124 4.18 0.64 -7.96
CA ALA A 124 3.51 1.25 -9.12
C ALA A 124 3.10 2.71 -8.85
N MET A 125 2.57 2.98 -7.65
CA MET A 125 2.22 4.34 -7.23
C MET A 125 3.46 5.26 -7.16
N MET A 126 4.58 4.79 -6.63
CA MET A 126 5.81 5.60 -6.55
C MET A 126 6.49 5.81 -7.90
N ILE A 127 6.24 4.96 -8.89
CA ILE A 127 6.66 5.21 -10.29
C ILE A 127 5.85 6.36 -10.91
N MET A 128 4.60 6.54 -10.48
CA MET A 128 3.68 7.59 -10.93
C MET A 128 3.72 8.84 -10.05
N LEU A 129 4.72 8.98 -9.18
CA LEU A 129 4.76 10.01 -8.14
C LEU A 129 4.56 11.44 -8.68
N ASP A 130 5.20 11.76 -9.80
CA ASP A 130 5.15 13.11 -10.41
C ASP A 130 3.75 13.49 -10.91
N ASP A 131 2.89 12.50 -11.16
CA ASP A 131 1.51 12.67 -11.65
C ASP A 131 0.47 12.63 -10.51
N LEU A 132 0.91 12.46 -9.26
CA LEU A 132 0.05 12.28 -8.10
C LEU A 132 0.15 13.48 -7.15
N ALA A 133 -0.98 13.87 -6.55
CA ALA A 133 -0.98 14.89 -5.51
C ALA A 133 -0.74 14.30 -4.12
N PHE A 134 0.26 14.87 -3.43
CA PHE A 134 0.56 14.56 -2.04
C PHE A 134 0.65 15.84 -1.20
N GLY A 135 -0.15 15.91 -0.13
CA GLY A 135 -0.08 17.03 0.82
C GLY A 135 1.11 16.94 1.79
N GLN A 136 1.52 15.74 2.18
CA GLN A 136 2.65 15.48 3.08
C GLN A 136 3.48 14.29 2.59
N GLU A 137 3.97 14.40 1.35
CA GLU A 137 4.62 13.29 0.62
C GLU A 137 5.73 12.62 1.43
N MET A 138 6.70 13.38 1.93
CA MET A 138 7.84 12.82 2.68
C MET A 138 7.39 12.04 3.93
N LYS A 139 6.44 12.60 4.69
CA LYS A 139 5.89 11.94 5.89
C LYS A 139 5.14 10.66 5.52
N PHE A 140 4.35 10.71 4.44
CA PHE A 140 3.65 9.56 3.91
C PHE A 140 4.63 8.44 3.50
N ARG A 141 5.67 8.78 2.73
CA ARG A 141 6.69 7.84 2.26
C ARG A 141 7.44 7.19 3.43
N ASN A 142 7.91 8.00 4.38
CA ASN A 142 8.56 7.49 5.59
C ASN A 142 7.66 6.54 6.39
N LYS A 143 6.37 6.88 6.51
CA LYS A 143 5.41 6.02 7.22
C LYS A 143 5.17 4.69 6.51
N LEU A 144 5.12 4.69 5.18
CA LEU A 144 5.05 3.44 4.42
C LEU A 144 6.32 2.60 4.57
N VAL A 145 7.51 3.20 4.52
CA VAL A 145 8.77 2.47 4.74
C VAL A 145 8.78 1.77 6.10
N GLU A 146 8.39 2.48 7.17
CA GLU A 146 8.22 1.90 8.51
C GLU A 146 7.29 0.67 8.48
N TYR A 147 6.12 0.79 7.87
CA TYR A 147 5.17 -0.32 7.82
C TYR A 147 5.63 -1.51 6.97
N LEU A 148 6.28 -1.27 5.83
CA LEU A 148 6.71 -2.34 4.92
C LEU A 148 7.92 -3.10 5.49
N THR A 149 8.87 -2.40 6.10
CA THR A 149 10.08 -3.01 6.67
C THR A 149 9.79 -3.91 7.87
N ASP A 150 8.78 -3.57 8.68
CA ASP A 150 8.29 -4.42 9.79
C ASP A 150 7.93 -5.85 9.31
N TRP A 151 7.43 -6.03 8.08
CA TRP A 151 7.02 -7.34 7.56
C TRP A 151 8.20 -8.25 7.20
N VAL A 152 9.26 -7.69 6.62
CA VAL A 152 10.47 -8.42 6.21
C VAL A 152 11.24 -8.91 7.44
N MET A 153 11.31 -8.05 8.47
CA MET A 153 11.99 -8.39 9.73
C MET A 153 11.23 -9.46 10.53
N GLY A 154 9.89 -9.45 10.50
CA GLY A 154 9.06 -10.42 11.23
C GLY A 154 9.06 -11.85 10.66
N ASN A 155 9.28 -12.02 9.36
CA ASN A 155 9.25 -13.34 8.70
C ASN A 155 10.61 -14.09 8.73
N SER A 156 11.71 -13.36 8.96
CA SER A 156 13.07 -13.92 8.93
C SER A 156 13.35 -14.99 9.99
N HIS A 157 12.51 -15.10 11.03
CA HIS A 157 12.68 -16.08 12.11
C HIS A 157 11.89 -17.39 11.94
N GLN A 158 11.05 -17.52 10.91
CA GLN A 158 10.37 -18.79 10.61
C GLN A 158 11.19 -19.59 9.59
N LEU A 159 12.31 -20.17 10.05
CA LEU A 159 13.00 -21.25 9.35
C LEU A 159 12.05 -22.44 9.27
N ALA A 160 11.22 -22.47 8.23
CA ALA A 160 10.25 -23.51 8.03
C ALA A 160 10.95 -24.88 7.82
N PRO A 161 10.37 -25.98 8.30
CA PRO A 161 10.96 -27.32 8.17
C PRO A 161 11.12 -27.70 6.67
N PRO A 162 12.07 -28.58 6.33
CA PRO A 162 12.58 -28.82 4.96
C PRO A 162 11.57 -29.31 3.90
N ASN A 163 10.27 -29.37 4.21
CA ASN A 163 9.19 -29.79 3.29
C ASN A 163 8.21 -28.67 2.92
N SER A 164 8.51 -27.40 3.23
CA SER A 164 7.61 -26.25 3.00
C SER A 164 7.95 -25.41 1.77
N GLY A 165 8.29 -26.04 0.63
CA GLY A 165 8.79 -25.35 -0.58
C GLY A 165 7.94 -24.14 -1.01
N ASP A 166 6.61 -24.26 -1.01
CA ASP A 166 5.72 -23.18 -1.42
C ASP A 166 5.71 -21.98 -0.47
N VAL A 167 5.91 -22.20 0.83
CA VAL A 167 5.98 -21.10 1.82
C VAL A 167 7.30 -20.34 1.66
N THR A 168 8.38 -21.05 1.34
CA THR A 168 9.69 -20.42 1.10
C THR A 168 9.70 -19.54 -0.14
N THR A 169 9.05 -19.98 -1.23
CA THR A 169 8.93 -19.16 -2.45
C THR A 169 8.07 -17.93 -2.22
N LEU A 170 6.91 -18.08 -1.59
CA LEU A 170 6.01 -16.95 -1.28
C LEU A 170 6.66 -15.91 -0.37
N THR A 171 7.42 -16.35 0.64
CA THR A 171 8.14 -15.42 1.55
C THR A 171 9.22 -14.66 0.79
N ARG A 172 9.97 -15.34 -0.08
CA ARG A 172 10.98 -14.70 -0.93
C ARG A 172 10.36 -13.69 -1.89
N ASP A 173 9.22 -14.01 -2.49
CA ASP A 173 8.52 -13.11 -3.41
C ASP A 173 7.98 -11.87 -2.66
N LEU A 174 7.52 -12.05 -1.41
CA LEU A 174 7.18 -10.93 -0.52
C LEU A 174 8.42 -10.07 -0.21
N ASP A 175 9.54 -10.67 0.18
CA ASP A 175 10.77 -9.93 0.50
C ASP A 175 11.26 -9.12 -0.71
N GLN A 176 11.25 -9.73 -1.90
CA GLN A 176 11.60 -9.04 -3.14
C GLN A 176 10.66 -7.86 -3.42
N ALA A 177 9.34 -8.09 -3.41
CA ALA A 177 8.37 -7.03 -3.68
C ALA A 177 8.47 -5.90 -2.63
N CYS A 178 8.70 -6.26 -1.36
CA CYS A 178 8.89 -5.28 -0.29
C CYS A 178 10.14 -4.44 -0.49
N MET A 179 11.28 -5.05 -0.81
CA MET A 179 12.52 -4.32 -1.09
C MET A 179 12.37 -3.37 -2.29
N GLN A 180 11.68 -3.80 -3.35
CA GLN A 180 11.39 -2.95 -4.52
C GLN A 180 10.51 -1.74 -4.13
N ALA A 181 9.44 -1.98 -3.37
CA ALA A 181 8.57 -0.92 -2.89
C ALA A 181 9.30 0.06 -1.97
N VAL A 182 10.11 -0.43 -1.02
CA VAL A 182 10.93 0.40 -0.13
C VAL A 182 11.95 1.21 -0.91
N ALA A 183 12.63 0.61 -1.89
CA ALA A 183 13.57 1.34 -2.75
C ALA A 183 12.87 2.46 -3.53
N ALA A 184 11.68 2.22 -4.06
CA ALA A 184 10.87 3.24 -4.72
C ALA A 184 10.46 4.36 -3.74
N LEU A 185 10.02 4.00 -2.53
CA LEU A 185 9.66 4.94 -1.48
C LEU A 185 10.83 5.77 -0.96
N LEU A 186 12.07 5.28 -1.01
CA LEU A 186 13.26 6.02 -0.56
C LEU A 186 13.88 6.91 -1.64
N ARG A 187 13.59 6.66 -2.93
CA ARG A 187 14.22 7.35 -4.05
C ARG A 187 14.01 8.87 -4.01
N GLY A 188 15.08 9.65 -3.83
CA GLY A 188 15.00 11.12 -3.83
C GLY A 188 14.50 11.73 -2.52
N LEU A 189 14.31 10.92 -1.45
CA LEU A 189 14.16 11.49 -0.12
C LEU A 189 15.50 12.09 0.35
N PRO A 190 15.50 13.25 1.02
CA PRO A 190 16.71 13.79 1.61
C PRO A 190 17.22 12.85 2.70
N LEU A 191 18.54 12.66 2.77
CA LEU A 191 19.17 11.95 3.88
C LEU A 191 18.85 12.70 5.17
N GLN A 192 18.27 12.01 6.15
CA GLN A 192 18.15 12.57 7.49
C GLN A 192 19.57 12.63 8.08
N PRO A 193 20.00 13.76 8.66
CA PRO A 193 21.27 13.81 9.36
C PRO A 193 21.24 12.77 10.48
N GLU A 194 22.31 11.97 10.60
CA GLU A 194 22.45 11.03 11.70
C GLU A 194 22.36 11.80 13.03
N GLU A 195 21.59 11.31 14.01
CA GLU A 195 21.48 11.96 15.33
C GLU A 195 22.85 12.12 16.02
N SER A 196 23.85 11.34 15.59
CA SER A 196 25.23 11.41 16.07
C SER A 196 25.93 12.74 15.78
N ASP A 197 25.57 13.46 14.72
CA ASP A 197 26.29 14.68 14.30
C ASP A 197 25.79 15.95 15.03
N ARG A 198 24.68 15.84 15.78
CA ARG A 198 24.17 16.94 16.61
C ARG A 198 24.91 17.10 17.93
N GLY A 199 25.53 16.02 18.44
CA GLY A 199 26.31 16.05 19.68
C GLY A 199 27.61 16.83 19.52
N ASP A 200 28.35 16.56 18.45
CA ASP A 200 29.70 17.08 18.25
C ASP A 200 29.71 18.58 17.88
N LEU A 201 28.70 19.05 17.14
CA LEU A 201 28.56 20.46 16.77
C LEU A 201 28.19 21.37 17.96
N MET A 202 27.49 20.82 18.96
CA MET A 202 27.08 21.57 20.16
C MET A 202 28.22 21.65 21.19
N GLU A 203 29.09 20.63 21.23
CA GLU A 203 30.30 20.63 22.05
C GLU A 203 31.39 21.54 21.48
N ALA A 204 31.57 21.58 20.16
CA ALA A 204 32.57 22.45 19.53
C ALA A 204 32.30 23.96 19.73
N LYS A 205 31.05 24.39 19.89
CA LYS A 205 30.72 25.78 20.24
C LYS A 205 30.98 26.12 21.70
N SER A 206 30.80 25.17 22.62
CA SER A 206 31.04 25.42 24.06
C SER A 206 32.53 25.57 24.38
N ILE A 207 33.43 24.98 23.58
CA ILE A 207 34.89 25.07 23.80
C ILE A 207 35.48 26.37 23.26
N LEU A 208 34.81 27.06 22.33
CA LEU A 208 35.27 28.35 21.79
C LEU A 208 34.80 29.58 22.59
N GLU A 209 33.91 29.39 23.57
CA GLU A 209 33.36 30.45 24.44
C GLU A 209 33.85 30.36 25.91
N ALA A 210 34.83 29.50 26.21
CA ALA A 210 35.49 29.36 27.51
C ALA A 210 36.96 29.78 27.46
#